data_AF-A0A838IBY8-F1
#
_entry.id   AF-A0A838IBY8-F1
#
_cell.length_a   1.000
_cell.length_b   1.000
_cell.length_c   1.000
_cell.angle_alpha   90.00
_cell.angle_beta   90.00
_cell.angle_gamma   90.00
#
_symmetry.space_group_name_H-M   'P 1'
#
loop_
_entity.id
_entity.type
_entity.pdbx_description
1 polymer ?
#
loop_
_entity_poly.entity_id
_entity_poly.type
_entity_poly.pdbx_seq_one_letter_code
_entity_poly.pdbx_strand_id
1 'polypeptide(L)'
;MPRDRNASFAAQVLGKGASVSEELERQVISMYAGGMTTRDISAHVRELYNTEVSDMFVSRLVERLDPELAAWRNRALEPLYPVVFVDCLHQKIRQANGVVSTAIYQVCAYDEQGNLEVLGVWTAPATQSPKESASFWHQVLIELEGRGVKDILILCGDGLSGLEQTVNAVYPHTLFLTCVVHLVRNSLRLVNWKERKPIAKSLRAIYGASTFEQAEYALLAFEEQWGSRHPGLVKQWKVNLVKISALWGLPATLRKLVYTTNAIENLNRQVRKVTKSRGVFPNTDSALRLITLFHTRREEKLKHTKMRKD
;
A
#
# COMPACT_ATOMS: atom_id res chain seq x y z
N MET A 1 45.00 -14.81 -0.07
CA MET A 1 45.52 -13.47 -0.39
C MET A 1 46.91 -13.34 0.20
N PRO A 2 47.96 -13.18 -0.61
CA PRO A 2 49.29 -12.79 -0.12
C PRO A 2 49.18 -11.50 0.70
N ARG A 3 49.94 -11.42 1.79
CA ARG A 3 50.02 -10.23 2.66
C ARG A 3 51.47 -9.80 2.78
N ASP A 4 51.72 -8.50 2.73
CA ASP A 4 53.02 -7.94 3.02
C ASP A 4 53.25 -7.89 4.55
N ARG A 5 54.52 -7.86 4.95
CA ARG A 5 54.94 -7.87 6.36
C ARG A 5 54.41 -6.68 7.16
N ASN A 6 54.13 -5.56 6.49
CA ASN A 6 53.67 -4.32 7.12
C ASN A 6 52.15 -4.11 6.97
N ALA A 7 51.43 -5.09 6.41
CA ALA A 7 50.00 -5.00 6.12
C ALA A 7 49.59 -3.76 5.29
N SER A 8 50.51 -3.18 4.54
CA SER A 8 50.34 -1.98 3.70
C SER A 8 49.77 -2.31 2.31
N PHE A 9 49.81 -3.57 1.90
CA PHE A 9 49.28 -4.01 0.62
C PHE A 9 47.74 -4.01 0.62
N ALA A 10 47.16 -3.26 -0.32
CA ALA A 10 45.73 -3.29 -0.64
C ALA A 10 45.57 -3.96 -2.01
N ALA A 11 44.91 -5.12 -2.04
CA ALA A 11 44.60 -5.81 -3.28
C ALA A 11 43.65 -4.95 -4.12
N GLN A 12 44.06 -4.62 -5.35
CA GLN A 12 43.30 -3.74 -6.25
C GLN A 12 42.09 -4.43 -6.91
N VAL A 13 42.14 -5.76 -7.07
CA VAL A 13 41.09 -6.56 -7.73
C VAL A 13 40.03 -7.06 -6.74
N LEU A 14 40.40 -7.29 -5.49
CA LEU A 14 39.50 -7.69 -4.41
C LEU A 14 39.88 -6.84 -3.20
N GLY A 15 39.02 -5.89 -2.82
CA GLY A 15 39.24 -5.03 -1.67
C GLY A 15 39.60 -5.83 -0.42
N LYS A 16 40.37 -5.24 0.50
CA LYS A 16 40.82 -5.90 1.73
C LYS A 16 39.58 -6.33 2.56
N GLY A 17 39.28 -7.64 2.60
CA GLY A 17 38.09 -8.18 3.26
C GLY A 17 36.88 -8.45 2.36
N ALA A 18 36.98 -8.23 1.04
CA ALA A 18 35.93 -8.54 0.09
C ALA A 18 35.89 -10.05 -0.22
N SER A 19 34.83 -10.74 0.21
CA SER A 19 34.62 -12.17 -0.04
C SER A 19 33.47 -12.48 -1.00
N VAL A 20 32.64 -11.48 -1.33
CA VAL A 20 31.42 -11.65 -2.14
C VAL A 20 31.44 -10.70 -3.33
N SER A 21 31.16 -11.18 -4.54
CA SER A 21 31.08 -10.35 -5.73
C SER A 21 29.87 -9.42 -5.67
N GLU A 22 29.97 -8.23 -6.26
CA GLU A 22 28.83 -7.30 -6.37
C GLU A 22 27.62 -7.95 -7.06
N GLU A 23 27.86 -8.89 -7.98
CA GLU A 23 26.81 -9.64 -8.65
C GLU A 23 26.01 -10.50 -7.66
N LEU A 24 26.67 -11.21 -6.75
CA LEU A 24 25.98 -11.99 -5.73
C LEU A 24 25.19 -11.09 -4.78
N GLU A 25 25.72 -9.91 -4.43
CA GLU A 25 24.97 -8.95 -3.62
C GLU A 25 23.69 -8.48 -4.32
N ARG A 26 23.77 -8.14 -5.62
CA ARG A 26 22.61 -7.77 -6.44
C ARG A 26 21.56 -8.89 -6.48
N GLN A 27 21.99 -10.15 -6.63
CA GLN A 27 21.10 -11.31 -6.64
C GLN A 27 20.44 -11.54 -5.27
N VAL A 28 21.19 -11.44 -4.17
CA VAL A 28 20.67 -11.55 -2.80
C VAL A 28 19.60 -10.49 -2.53
N ILE A 29 19.87 -9.23 -2.86
CA ILE A 29 18.87 -8.16 -2.70
C ILE A 29 17.65 -8.47 -3.57
N SER A 30 17.86 -9.03 -4.77
CA SER A 30 16.75 -9.37 -5.68
C SER A 30 15.83 -10.47 -5.15
N MET A 31 16.42 -11.54 -4.62
CA MET A 31 15.67 -12.59 -3.94
C MET A 31 14.92 -12.04 -2.72
N TYR A 32 15.57 -11.19 -1.92
CA TYR A 32 14.95 -10.58 -0.75
C TYR A 32 13.73 -9.73 -1.13
N ALA A 33 13.87 -8.86 -2.14
CA ALA A 33 12.78 -8.05 -2.68
C ALA A 33 11.66 -8.89 -3.31
N GLY A 34 12.01 -10.06 -3.86
CA GLY A 34 11.06 -11.07 -4.33
C GLY A 34 10.29 -11.78 -3.21
N GLY A 35 10.67 -11.55 -1.96
CA GLY A 35 10.01 -12.10 -0.77
C GLY A 35 10.68 -13.36 -0.21
N MET A 36 11.87 -13.77 -0.66
CA MET A 36 12.56 -14.91 -0.05
C MET A 36 13.03 -14.58 1.36
N THR A 37 12.93 -15.53 2.30
CA THR A 37 13.47 -15.33 3.66
C THR A 37 15.00 -15.32 3.64
N THR A 38 15.64 -14.78 4.69
CA THR A 38 17.11 -14.80 4.79
C THR A 38 17.67 -16.22 4.78
N ARG A 39 16.92 -17.19 5.33
CA ARG A 39 17.25 -18.61 5.32
C ARG A 39 17.08 -19.24 3.94
N ASP A 40 15.98 -18.92 3.23
CA ASP A 40 15.77 -19.40 1.86
C ASP A 40 16.87 -18.90 0.93
N ILE A 41 17.27 -17.63 1.07
CA ILE A 41 18.36 -17.03 0.30
C ILE A 41 19.68 -17.73 0.60
N SER A 42 19.99 -17.93 1.89
CA SER A 42 21.20 -18.65 2.32
C SER A 42 21.27 -20.05 1.71
N ALA A 43 20.16 -20.81 1.76
CA ALA A 43 20.05 -22.13 1.17
C ALA A 43 20.22 -22.09 -0.36
N HIS A 44 19.57 -21.14 -1.04
CA HIS A 44 19.64 -21.01 -2.50
C HIS A 44 21.03 -20.61 -3.00
N VAL A 45 21.72 -19.72 -2.28
CA VAL A 45 23.09 -19.33 -2.62
C VAL A 45 24.05 -20.51 -2.45
N ARG A 46 23.88 -21.31 -1.38
CA ARG A 46 24.66 -22.53 -1.17
C ARG A 46 24.44 -23.53 -2.31
N GLU A 47 23.20 -23.73 -2.74
CA GLU A 47 22.84 -24.66 -3.81
C GLU A 47 23.43 -24.26 -5.17
N LEU A 48 23.30 -22.98 -5.56
CA LEU A 48 23.72 -22.52 -6.89
C LEU A 48 25.21 -22.23 -7.00
N TYR A 49 25.81 -21.64 -5.97
CA TYR A 49 27.17 -21.10 -6.03
C TYR A 49 28.17 -21.89 -5.17
N ASN A 50 27.73 -22.98 -4.53
CA ASN A 50 28.51 -23.77 -3.57
C ASN A 50 29.23 -22.89 -2.53
N THR A 51 28.61 -21.75 -2.19
CA THR A 51 29.18 -20.72 -1.33
C THR A 51 28.27 -20.56 -0.11
N GLU A 52 28.86 -20.59 1.08
CA GLU A 52 28.10 -20.37 2.30
C GLU A 52 27.90 -18.88 2.57
N VAL A 53 26.65 -18.45 2.57
CA VAL A 53 26.23 -17.12 2.98
C VAL A 53 25.32 -17.26 4.19
N SER A 54 25.67 -16.63 5.32
CA SER A 54 24.83 -16.68 6.53
C SER A 54 23.59 -15.80 6.40
N ASP A 55 22.54 -16.15 7.15
CA ASP A 55 21.35 -15.31 7.29
C ASP A 55 21.67 -13.92 7.85
N MET A 56 22.65 -13.83 8.75
CA MET A 56 23.20 -12.59 9.28
C MET A 56 23.87 -11.74 8.20
N PHE A 57 24.62 -12.36 7.28
CA PHE A 57 25.18 -11.64 6.14
C PHE A 57 24.07 -11.06 5.25
N VAL A 58 23.03 -11.86 4.94
CA VAL A 58 21.89 -11.37 4.17
C VAL A 58 21.21 -10.20 4.87
N SER A 59 20.99 -10.27 6.19
CA SER A 59 20.39 -9.15 6.96
C SER A 59 21.22 -7.88 6.82
N ARG A 60 22.52 -7.95 7.08
CA ARG A 60 23.44 -6.80 6.98
C ARG A 60 23.50 -6.24 5.56
N LEU A 61 23.45 -7.10 4.55
CA LEU A 61 23.43 -6.68 3.15
C LEU A 61 22.18 -5.87 2.81
N VAL A 62 21.01 -6.30 3.24
CA VAL A 62 19.77 -5.54 2.95
C VAL A 62 19.67 -4.29 3.85
N GLU A 63 20.15 -4.33 5.09
CA GLU A 63 20.24 -3.16 5.99
C GLU A 63 21.09 -2.03 5.41
N ARG A 64 22.11 -2.33 4.58
CA ARG A 64 22.88 -1.30 3.86
C ARG A 64 22.02 -0.42 2.95
N LEU A 65 20.83 -0.88 2.56
CA LEU A 65 19.89 -0.12 1.73
C LEU A 65 19.06 0.87 2.54
N ASP A 66 19.06 0.81 3.88
CA ASP A 66 18.20 1.66 4.71
C ASP A 66 18.34 3.16 4.44
N PRO A 67 19.55 3.73 4.22
CA PRO A 67 19.68 5.12 3.83
C PRO A 67 19.00 5.46 2.50
N GLU A 68 19.15 4.61 1.47
CA GLU A 68 18.51 4.79 0.17
C GLU A 68 16.98 4.68 0.28
N LEU A 69 16.50 3.68 1.02
CA LEU A 69 15.07 3.49 1.26
C LEU A 69 14.47 4.64 2.08
N ALA A 70 15.22 5.20 3.02
CA ALA A 70 14.82 6.40 3.75
C ALA A 70 14.79 7.62 2.84
N ALA A 71 15.78 7.80 1.97
CA ALA A 71 15.78 8.87 0.97
C ALA A 71 14.57 8.75 0.03
N TRP A 72 14.24 7.54 -0.43
CA TRP A 72 13.06 7.29 -1.26
C TRP A 72 11.75 7.63 -0.55
N ARG A 73 11.62 7.29 0.74
CA ARG A 73 10.44 7.64 1.54
C ARG A 73 10.33 9.15 1.80
N ASN A 74 11.43 9.89 1.79
CA ASN A 74 11.47 11.33 2.02
C ASN A 74 11.69 12.14 0.73
N ARG A 75 11.59 11.50 -0.44
CA ARG A 75 11.83 12.18 -1.72
C ARG A 75 10.84 13.31 -1.95
N ALA A 76 11.25 14.32 -2.70
CA ALA A 76 10.37 15.37 -3.19
C ALA A 76 9.23 14.77 -4.02
N LEU A 77 8.03 15.34 -3.86
CA LEU A 77 6.80 14.94 -4.54
C LEU A 77 6.29 16.09 -5.41
N GLU A 78 5.47 15.75 -6.39
CA GLU A 78 4.82 16.73 -7.25
C GLU A 78 3.82 17.60 -6.45
N PRO A 79 3.60 18.86 -6.86
CA PRO A 79 2.75 19.77 -6.13
C PRO A 79 1.26 19.42 -6.19
N LEU A 80 0.81 18.68 -7.22
CA LEU A 80 -0.60 18.36 -7.42
C LEU A 80 -0.81 16.87 -7.69
N TYR A 81 -1.72 16.26 -6.92
CA TYR A 81 -2.19 14.89 -7.15
C TYR A 81 -3.71 14.86 -7.35
N PRO A 82 -4.20 14.61 -8.58
CA PRO A 82 -5.62 14.53 -8.86
C PRO A 82 -6.38 13.48 -8.03
N VAL A 83 -5.80 12.31 -7.80
CA VAL A 83 -6.44 11.24 -7.01
C VAL A 83 -5.43 10.54 -6.13
N VAL A 84 -5.70 10.54 -4.83
CA VAL A 84 -4.93 9.84 -3.79
C VAL A 84 -5.78 8.73 -3.19
N PHE A 85 -5.17 7.57 -2.97
CA PHE A 85 -5.74 6.42 -2.30
C PHE A 85 -4.94 6.08 -1.06
N VAL A 86 -5.66 5.83 0.04
CA VAL A 86 -5.07 5.33 1.28
C VAL A 86 -5.59 3.91 1.50
N ASP A 87 -4.69 2.93 1.53
CA ASP A 87 -5.04 1.53 1.85
C ASP A 87 -4.12 0.98 2.95
N CYS A 88 -4.61 -0.03 3.66
CA CYS A 88 -3.97 -0.64 4.80
C CYS A 88 -3.73 -2.15 4.57
N LEU A 89 -2.51 -2.58 4.92
CA LEU A 89 -2.18 -3.98 5.10
C LEU A 89 -1.73 -4.25 6.53
N HIS A 90 -2.17 -5.37 7.08
CA HIS A 90 -1.77 -5.79 8.42
C HIS A 90 -0.64 -6.81 8.32
N GLN A 91 0.43 -6.58 9.06
CA GLN A 91 1.54 -7.52 9.20
C GLN A 91 1.72 -7.92 10.67
N LYS A 92 2.13 -9.16 10.91
CA LYS A 92 2.55 -9.59 12.24
C LYS A 92 3.97 -9.11 12.47
N ILE A 93 4.16 -8.27 13.48
CA ILE A 93 5.46 -7.68 13.82
C ILE A 93 5.76 -7.99 15.29
N ARG A 94 6.97 -8.45 15.56
CA ARG A 94 7.46 -8.66 16.93
C ARG A 94 7.79 -7.30 17.55
N GLN A 95 7.22 -7.07 18.73
CA GLN A 95 7.48 -5.93 19.61
C GLN A 95 7.93 -6.46 20.98
N ALA A 96 8.32 -5.57 21.89
CA ALA A 96 8.79 -5.96 23.23
C ALA A 96 7.79 -6.86 23.98
N ASN A 97 6.49 -6.61 23.80
CA ASN A 97 5.40 -7.31 24.50
C ASN A 97 4.82 -8.49 23.71
N GLY A 98 5.47 -8.92 22.62
CA GLY A 98 5.04 -10.05 21.80
C GLY A 98 4.73 -9.69 20.35
N VAL A 99 3.99 -10.56 19.66
CA VAL A 99 3.67 -10.39 18.23
C VAL A 99 2.37 -9.61 18.08
N VAL A 100 2.48 -8.41 17.50
CA VAL A 100 1.35 -7.49 17.32
C VAL A 100 0.96 -7.42 15.84
N SER A 101 -0.35 -7.38 15.57
CA SER A 101 -0.87 -7.13 14.24
C SER A 101 -0.78 -5.62 13.96
N THR A 102 0.24 -5.20 13.22
CA THR A 102 0.52 -3.78 12.96
C THR A 102 -0.05 -3.37 11.61
N ALA A 103 -0.77 -2.25 11.58
CA ALA A 103 -1.28 -1.64 10.37
C ALA A 103 -0.13 -0.90 9.64
N ILE A 104 0.01 -1.19 8.35
CA ILE A 104 0.92 -0.52 7.45
C ILE A 104 0.07 0.15 6.38
N TYR A 105 0.09 1.48 6.38
CA TYR A 105 -0.62 2.30 5.42
C TYR A 105 0.27 2.59 4.22
N GLN A 106 -0.30 2.46 3.03
CA GLN A 106 0.30 2.90 1.78
C GLN A 106 -0.55 4.02 1.20
N VAL A 107 0.11 5.13 0.88
CA VAL A 107 -0.53 6.23 0.15
C VAL A 107 -0.08 6.13 -1.29
N CYS A 108 -1.03 5.89 -2.19
CA CYS A 108 -0.81 5.77 -3.63
C CYS A 108 -1.53 6.93 -4.33
N ALA A 109 -0.96 7.47 -5.39
CA ALA A 109 -1.58 8.59 -6.10
C ALA A 109 -1.41 8.46 -7.61
N TYR A 110 -2.35 9.04 -8.35
CA TYR A 110 -2.14 9.34 -9.77
C TYR A 110 -1.62 10.76 -9.89
N ASP A 111 -0.53 10.95 -10.63
CA ASP A 111 -0.02 12.27 -11.03
C ASP A 111 -0.92 12.89 -12.13
N GLU A 112 -0.60 14.14 -12.53
CA GLU A 112 -1.32 14.85 -13.59
C GLU A 112 -1.22 14.15 -14.96
N GLN A 113 -0.18 13.34 -15.17
CA GLN A 113 0.02 12.56 -16.40
C GLN A 113 -0.76 11.23 -16.36
N GLY A 114 -1.39 10.89 -15.23
CA GLY A 114 -2.16 9.68 -15.01
C GLY A 114 -1.31 8.45 -14.71
N ASN A 115 -0.07 8.62 -14.24
CA ASN A 115 0.79 7.54 -13.78
C ASN A 115 0.52 7.26 -12.30
N LEU A 116 0.43 5.98 -11.94
CA LEU A 116 0.33 5.56 -10.55
C LEU A 116 1.70 5.58 -9.90
N GLU A 117 1.81 6.24 -8.75
CA GLU A 117 2.98 6.14 -7.87
C GLU A 117 2.59 5.90 -6.41
N VAL A 118 3.57 5.52 -5.60
CA VAL A 118 3.41 5.33 -4.15
C VAL A 118 4.10 6.49 -3.45
N LEU A 119 3.33 7.38 -2.83
CA LEU A 119 3.85 8.56 -2.15
C LEU A 119 4.62 8.18 -0.90
N GLY A 120 4.20 7.12 -0.20
CA GLY A 120 4.94 6.59 0.93
C GLY A 120 4.26 5.44 1.64
N VAL A 121 4.94 4.96 2.68
CA VAL A 121 4.51 3.84 3.50
C VAL A 121 4.76 4.17 4.97
N TRP A 122 3.73 4.05 5.80
CA TRP A 122 3.79 4.37 7.22
C TRP A 122 3.25 3.22 8.05
N THR A 123 3.83 3.02 9.22
CA THR A 123 3.27 2.10 10.22
C THR A 123 2.50 2.90 11.26
N ALA A 124 1.26 2.50 11.52
CA ALA A 124 0.48 3.09 12.59
C ALA A 124 1.01 2.59 13.95
N PRO A 125 1.02 3.43 15.01
CA PRO A 125 1.16 2.95 16.37
C PRO A 125 0.12 1.89 16.70
N ALA A 126 0.42 0.98 17.63
CA ALA A 126 -0.50 -0.09 18.04
C ALA A 126 -1.69 0.40 18.90
N THR A 127 -1.94 1.70 18.96
CA THR A 127 -2.88 2.32 19.89
C THR A 127 -4.24 2.60 19.23
N GLN A 128 -5.31 2.52 20.03
CA GLN A 128 -6.69 2.37 19.55
C GLN A 128 -7.54 3.63 19.75
N SER A 129 -6.97 4.76 20.17
CA SER A 129 -7.78 5.96 20.42
C SER A 129 -8.01 6.78 19.13
N PRO A 130 -9.20 7.37 18.95
CA PRO A 130 -9.46 8.28 17.83
C PRO A 130 -8.51 9.48 17.78
N LYS A 131 -8.05 9.98 18.94
CA LYS A 131 -7.12 11.11 19.04
C LYS A 131 -5.74 10.77 18.50
N GLU A 132 -5.20 9.60 18.84
CA GLU A 132 -3.92 9.14 18.32
C GLU A 132 -3.99 8.82 16.82
N SER A 133 -5.14 8.27 16.37
CA SER A 133 -5.37 8.05 14.93
C SER A 133 -5.38 9.35 14.14
N ALA A 134 -6.07 10.40 14.63
CA ALA A 134 -6.07 11.71 13.99
C ALA A 134 -4.67 12.36 14.00
N SER A 135 -3.93 12.24 15.11
CA SER A 135 -2.55 12.77 15.21
C SER A 135 -1.61 12.08 14.23
N PHE A 136 -1.75 10.76 14.07
CA PHE A 136 -1.02 9.99 13.07
C PHE A 136 -1.32 10.48 11.65
N TRP A 137 -2.59 10.65 11.28
CA TRP A 137 -2.94 11.16 9.95
C TRP A 137 -2.45 12.58 9.72
N HIS A 138 -2.49 13.43 10.75
CA HIS A 138 -1.96 14.78 10.65
C HIS A 138 -0.47 14.76 10.33
N GLN A 139 0.30 13.94 11.04
CA GLN A 139 1.73 13.76 10.76
C GLN A 139 1.97 13.29 9.32
N VAL A 140 1.23 12.28 8.84
CA VAL A 140 1.36 11.77 7.46
C VAL A 140 1.08 12.87 6.43
N LEU A 141 0.00 13.64 6.61
CA LEU A 141 -0.38 14.69 5.64
C LEU A 141 0.58 15.88 5.65
N ILE A 142 1.09 16.27 6.82
CA ILE A 142 2.13 17.31 6.95
C ILE A 142 3.45 16.85 6.35
N GLU A 143 3.81 15.57 6.50
CA GLU A 143 5.00 15.02 5.84
C GLU A 143 4.87 15.08 4.31
N LEU A 144 3.69 14.75 3.76
CA LEU A 144 3.42 14.90 2.33
C LEU A 144 3.54 16.37 1.88
N GLU A 145 2.99 17.31 2.66
CA GLU A 145 3.08 18.75 2.37
C GLU A 145 4.54 19.23 2.38
N GLY A 146 5.30 18.83 3.40
CA GLY A 146 6.73 19.15 3.54
C GLY A 146 7.60 18.55 2.43
N ARG A 147 7.15 17.45 1.82
CA ARG A 147 7.79 16.83 0.65
C ARG A 147 7.41 17.48 -0.68
N GLY A 148 6.46 18.41 -0.70
CA GLY A 148 6.13 19.21 -1.88
C GLY A 148 4.67 19.22 -2.28
N VAL A 149 3.84 18.31 -1.75
CA VAL A 149 2.41 18.23 -2.11
C VAL A 149 1.71 19.52 -1.67
N LYS A 150 1.10 20.23 -2.62
CA LYS A 150 0.36 21.47 -2.38
C LYS A 150 -1.14 21.27 -2.45
N ASP A 151 -1.60 20.39 -3.33
CA ASP A 151 -3.01 20.15 -3.49
C ASP A 151 -3.33 18.69 -3.86
N ILE A 152 -4.48 18.24 -3.36
CA ILE A 152 -5.05 16.93 -3.60
C ILE A 152 -6.51 17.15 -3.97
N LEU A 153 -6.91 16.80 -5.19
CA LEU A 153 -8.29 17.05 -5.63
C LEU A 153 -9.26 16.04 -5.01
N ILE A 154 -8.88 14.76 -5.00
CA ILE A 154 -9.69 13.66 -4.48
C ILE A 154 -8.83 12.77 -3.59
N LEU A 155 -9.28 12.50 -2.37
CA LEU A 155 -8.67 11.49 -1.50
C LEU A 155 -9.67 10.40 -1.15
N CYS A 156 -9.32 9.15 -1.48
CA CYS A 156 -10.13 7.97 -1.24
C CYS A 156 -9.57 7.14 -0.09
N GLY A 157 -10.35 6.97 0.98
CA GLY A 157 -9.99 6.15 2.15
C GLY A 157 -11.15 5.27 2.63
N ASP A 158 -10.86 4.31 3.52
CA ASP A 158 -11.88 3.42 4.10
C ASP A 158 -11.90 3.43 5.63
N GLY A 159 -12.93 4.06 6.22
CA GLY A 159 -13.25 3.89 7.64
C GLY A 159 -12.12 4.26 8.61
N LEU A 160 -11.19 5.10 8.18
CA LEU A 160 -10.00 5.50 8.93
C LEU A 160 -10.37 6.62 9.90
N SER A 161 -10.44 6.29 11.18
CA SER A 161 -10.75 7.23 12.26
C SER A 161 -9.87 8.47 12.20
N GLY A 162 -10.48 9.64 12.11
CA GLY A 162 -9.78 10.93 12.10
C GLY A 162 -9.21 11.34 10.74
N LEU A 163 -9.17 10.47 9.72
CA LEU A 163 -8.55 10.81 8.44
C LEU A 163 -9.30 11.94 7.72
N GLU A 164 -10.62 11.82 7.55
CA GLU A 164 -11.43 12.84 6.86
C GLU A 164 -11.31 14.22 7.52
N GLN A 165 -11.38 14.28 8.85
CA GLN A 165 -11.22 15.52 9.60
C GLN A 165 -9.83 16.13 9.40
N THR A 166 -8.80 15.28 9.35
CA THR A 166 -7.42 15.72 9.15
C THR A 166 -7.19 16.20 7.72
N VAL A 167 -7.76 15.51 6.73
CA VAL A 167 -7.71 15.92 5.32
C VAL A 167 -8.33 17.30 5.17
N ASN A 168 -9.52 17.53 5.74
CA ASN A 168 -10.18 18.84 5.67
C ASN A 168 -9.39 19.96 6.38
N ALA A 169 -8.53 19.61 7.34
CA ALA A 169 -7.68 20.57 8.04
C ALA A 169 -6.40 20.92 7.26
N VAL A 170 -5.76 19.94 6.60
CA VAL A 170 -4.49 20.13 5.88
C VAL A 170 -4.72 20.54 4.42
N TYR A 171 -5.69 19.90 3.75
CA TYR A 171 -6.07 20.13 2.37
C TYR A 171 -7.57 20.47 2.28
N PRO A 172 -7.98 21.71 2.62
CA PRO A 172 -9.40 22.07 2.79
C PRO A 172 -10.24 22.00 1.52
N HIS A 173 -9.61 21.96 0.34
CA HIS A 173 -10.27 21.85 -0.95
C HIS A 173 -10.38 20.40 -1.46
N THR A 174 -9.80 19.44 -0.76
CA THR A 174 -9.85 18.02 -1.15
C THR A 174 -11.25 17.45 -1.00
N LEU A 175 -11.73 16.80 -2.06
CA LEU A 175 -12.91 15.96 -1.97
C LEU A 175 -12.54 14.61 -1.33
N PHE A 176 -12.94 14.42 -0.08
CA PHE A 176 -12.81 13.12 0.57
C PHE A 176 -13.92 12.16 0.12
N LEU A 177 -13.55 10.97 -0.33
CA LEU A 177 -14.47 9.91 -0.76
C LEU A 177 -14.24 8.63 0.01
N THR A 178 -15.34 8.00 0.43
CA THR A 178 -15.29 6.63 0.96
C THR A 178 -15.01 5.65 -0.19
N CYS A 179 -14.04 4.76 0.00
CA CYS A 179 -13.65 3.79 -1.01
C CYS A 179 -14.77 2.75 -1.29
N VAL A 180 -15.37 2.82 -2.48
CA VAL A 180 -16.46 1.91 -2.91
C VAL A 180 -16.06 0.45 -2.86
N VAL A 181 -14.83 0.11 -3.25
CA VAL A 181 -14.32 -1.27 -3.21
C VAL A 181 -14.35 -1.84 -1.80
N HIS A 182 -13.97 -1.03 -0.81
CA HIS A 182 -14.03 -1.42 0.58
C HIS A 182 -15.48 -1.56 1.08
N LEU A 183 -16.38 -0.66 0.68
CA LEU A 183 -17.81 -0.81 0.98
C LEU A 183 -18.38 -2.13 0.45
N VAL A 184 -18.13 -2.44 -0.82
CA VAL A 184 -18.56 -3.70 -1.44
C VAL A 184 -17.94 -4.90 -0.73
N ARG A 185 -16.64 -4.87 -0.45
CA ARG A 185 -15.94 -5.97 0.24
C ARG A 185 -16.50 -6.20 1.64
N ASN A 186 -16.77 -5.14 2.39
CA ASN A 186 -17.35 -5.20 3.72
C ASN A 186 -18.78 -5.76 3.67
N SER A 187 -19.60 -5.36 2.70
CA SER A 187 -20.93 -5.95 2.50
C SER A 187 -20.87 -7.44 2.16
N LEU A 188 -19.97 -7.84 1.24
CA LEU A 188 -19.87 -9.25 0.81
C LEU A 188 -19.30 -10.19 1.88
N ARG A 189 -18.65 -9.67 2.92
CA ARG A 189 -18.22 -10.45 4.10
C ARG A 189 -19.40 -10.91 4.95
N LEU A 190 -20.50 -10.16 4.95
CA LEU A 190 -21.69 -10.42 5.76
C LEU A 190 -22.66 -11.43 5.11
N VAL A 191 -22.41 -11.82 3.86
CA VAL A 191 -23.32 -12.67 3.08
C VAL A 191 -22.72 -14.03 2.80
N ASN A 192 -23.60 -15.02 2.65
CA ASN A 192 -23.21 -16.38 2.31
C ASN A 192 -22.57 -16.44 0.92
N TRP A 193 -21.64 -17.39 0.74
CA TRP A 193 -20.88 -17.56 -0.49
C TRP A 193 -21.75 -17.62 -1.76
N LYS A 194 -22.87 -18.37 -1.72
CA LYS A 194 -23.79 -18.54 -2.85
C LYS A 194 -24.46 -17.22 -3.28
N GLU A 195 -24.64 -16.28 -2.36
CA GLU A 195 -25.30 -14.99 -2.61
C GLU A 195 -24.33 -13.88 -3.00
N ARG A 196 -23.02 -14.08 -2.81
CA ARG A 196 -22.01 -13.03 -3.07
C ARG A 196 -22.06 -12.49 -4.49
N LYS A 197 -22.12 -13.38 -5.49
CA LYS A 197 -22.15 -12.99 -6.90
C LYS A 197 -23.41 -12.17 -7.28
N PRO A 198 -24.64 -12.62 -6.97
CA PRO A 198 -25.84 -11.84 -7.28
C PRO A 198 -25.93 -10.53 -6.47
N ILE A 199 -25.52 -10.52 -5.20
CA ILE A 199 -25.47 -9.29 -4.39
C ILE A 199 -24.44 -8.32 -4.97
N ALA A 200 -23.23 -8.78 -5.32
CA ALA A 200 -22.22 -7.92 -5.95
C ALA A 200 -22.70 -7.27 -7.26
N LYS A 201 -23.46 -8.02 -8.08
CA LYS A 201 -24.09 -7.48 -9.30
C LYS A 201 -25.08 -6.36 -8.96
N SER A 202 -25.90 -6.57 -7.93
CA SER A 202 -26.92 -5.61 -7.50
C SER A 202 -26.27 -4.36 -6.91
N LEU A 203 -25.23 -4.51 -6.07
CA LEU A 203 -24.44 -3.40 -5.56
C LEU A 203 -23.76 -2.60 -6.68
N ARG A 204 -23.27 -3.29 -7.72
CA ARG A 204 -22.67 -2.64 -8.91
C ARG A 204 -23.67 -1.77 -9.67
N ALA A 205 -24.95 -2.12 -9.67
CA ALA A 205 -25.97 -1.26 -10.27
C ALA A 205 -26.12 0.08 -9.52
N ILE A 206 -25.87 0.09 -8.21
CA ILE A 206 -25.92 1.31 -7.38
C ILE A 206 -24.72 2.21 -7.73
N TYR A 207 -23.50 1.83 -7.38
CA TYR A 207 -22.33 2.71 -7.54
C TYR A 207 -21.88 2.89 -9.01
N GLY A 208 -22.36 2.02 -9.91
CA GLY A 208 -22.10 2.11 -11.35
C GLY A 208 -23.14 2.91 -12.12
N ALA A 209 -24.18 3.43 -11.46
CA ALA A 209 -25.22 4.25 -12.07
C ALA A 209 -24.64 5.53 -12.70
N SER A 210 -25.29 6.06 -13.74
CA SER A 210 -24.79 7.23 -14.45
C SER A 210 -25.07 8.55 -13.72
N THR A 211 -26.14 8.63 -12.94
CA THR A 211 -26.51 9.77 -12.10
C THR A 211 -26.85 9.33 -10.68
N PHE A 212 -26.93 10.29 -9.74
CA PHE A 212 -27.27 9.99 -8.35
C PHE A 212 -28.70 9.44 -8.22
N GLU A 213 -29.64 10.00 -8.98
CA GLU A 213 -31.05 9.55 -8.99
C GLU A 213 -31.16 8.09 -9.46
N GLN A 214 -30.40 7.72 -10.50
CA GLN A 214 -30.33 6.32 -10.94
C GLN A 214 -29.73 5.39 -9.87
N ALA A 215 -28.79 5.89 -9.07
CA ALA A 215 -28.23 5.14 -7.96
C ALA A 215 -29.26 4.94 -6.83
N GLU A 216 -30.09 5.95 -6.56
CA GLU A 216 -31.22 5.86 -5.64
C GLU A 216 -32.24 4.83 -6.11
N TYR A 217 -32.64 4.86 -7.39
CA TYR A 217 -33.52 3.83 -7.96
C TYR A 217 -32.90 2.43 -7.88
N ALA A 218 -31.61 2.29 -8.15
CA ALA A 218 -30.92 1.02 -8.02
C ALA A 218 -30.86 0.53 -6.55
N LEU A 219 -30.77 1.44 -5.58
CA LEU A 219 -30.83 1.11 -4.16
C LEU A 219 -32.23 0.67 -3.72
N LEU A 220 -33.29 1.28 -4.26
CA LEU A 220 -34.67 0.83 -4.03
C LEU A 220 -34.89 -0.58 -4.58
N ALA A 221 -34.43 -0.86 -5.80
CA ALA A 221 -34.48 -2.20 -6.38
C ALA A 221 -33.65 -3.21 -5.56
N PHE A 222 -32.50 -2.79 -5.02
CA PHE A 222 -31.72 -3.61 -4.10
C PHE A 222 -32.47 -3.92 -2.80
N GLU A 223 -33.16 -2.93 -2.22
CA GLU A 223 -34.00 -3.10 -1.03
C GLU A 223 -35.17 -4.04 -1.27
N GLU A 224 -35.86 -3.92 -2.39
CA GLU A 224 -36.95 -4.84 -2.77
C GLU A 224 -36.45 -6.28 -2.88
N GLN A 225 -35.30 -6.48 -3.55
CA GLN A 225 -34.77 -7.81 -3.80
C GLN A 225 -34.15 -8.46 -2.54
N TRP A 226 -33.43 -7.68 -1.72
CA TRP A 226 -32.59 -8.22 -0.65
C TRP A 226 -33.00 -7.78 0.76
N GLY A 227 -33.89 -6.81 0.92
CA GLY A 227 -34.20 -6.17 2.21
C GLY A 227 -34.82 -7.10 3.24
N SER A 228 -35.60 -8.10 2.83
CA SER A 228 -36.15 -9.10 3.74
C SER A 228 -35.09 -10.03 4.34
N ARG A 229 -34.09 -10.41 3.54
CA ARG A 229 -33.01 -11.34 3.94
C ARG A 229 -31.80 -10.63 4.55
N HIS A 230 -31.51 -9.43 4.07
CA HIS A 230 -30.31 -8.66 4.41
C HIS A 230 -30.66 -7.20 4.78
N PRO A 231 -31.55 -6.96 5.77
CA PRO A 231 -31.96 -5.60 6.14
C PRO A 231 -30.78 -4.73 6.61
N GLY A 232 -29.76 -5.34 7.22
CA GLY A 232 -28.52 -4.67 7.60
C GLY A 232 -27.74 -4.10 6.41
N LEU A 233 -27.71 -4.80 5.27
CA LEU A 233 -27.04 -4.31 4.06
C LEU A 233 -27.78 -3.12 3.46
N VAL A 234 -29.11 -3.17 3.41
CA VAL A 234 -29.92 -2.04 2.93
C VAL A 234 -29.66 -0.80 3.78
N LYS A 235 -29.73 -0.95 5.11
CA LYS A 235 -29.43 0.15 6.04
C LYS A 235 -28.02 0.72 5.83
N GLN A 236 -27.03 -0.15 5.66
CA GLN A 236 -25.65 0.24 5.40
C GLN A 236 -25.53 1.04 4.09
N TRP A 237 -26.16 0.57 3.01
CA TRP A 237 -26.07 1.21 1.70
C TRP A 237 -26.88 2.51 1.60
N LYS A 238 -27.97 2.67 2.35
CA LYS A 238 -28.67 3.96 2.51
C LYS A 238 -27.74 5.03 3.09
N VAL A 239 -26.99 4.69 4.14
CA VAL A 239 -26.01 5.61 4.75
C VAL A 239 -24.83 5.87 3.80
N ASN A 240 -24.31 4.82 3.17
CA ASN A 240 -23.15 4.94 2.32
C ASN A 240 -23.44 5.66 1.00
N LEU A 241 -24.65 5.56 0.46
CA LEU A 241 -25.04 6.24 -0.78
C LEU A 241 -24.82 7.76 -0.68
N VAL A 242 -25.17 8.33 0.47
CA VAL A 242 -24.92 9.75 0.77
C VAL A 242 -23.41 10.04 0.83
N LYS A 243 -22.63 9.18 1.49
CA LYS A 243 -21.16 9.35 1.62
C LYS A 243 -20.41 9.26 0.29
N ILE A 244 -20.98 8.57 -0.70
CA ILE A 244 -20.38 8.44 -2.03
C ILE A 244 -21.09 9.29 -3.08
N SER A 245 -22.04 10.15 -2.68
CA SER A 245 -22.84 11.00 -3.58
C SER A 245 -22.00 11.87 -4.51
N ALA A 246 -20.86 12.36 -4.03
CA ALA A 246 -19.94 13.17 -4.81
C ALA A 246 -19.31 12.41 -5.99
N LEU A 247 -19.37 11.06 -6.03
CA LEU A 247 -18.95 10.28 -7.22
C LEU A 247 -19.69 10.70 -8.48
N TRP A 248 -20.98 11.03 -8.39
CA TRP A 248 -21.80 11.37 -9.55
C TRP A 248 -21.57 12.79 -10.05
N GLY A 249 -20.87 13.63 -9.28
CA GLY A 249 -20.34 14.92 -9.76
C GLY A 249 -19.05 14.78 -10.57
N LEU A 250 -18.40 13.61 -10.56
CA LEU A 250 -17.15 13.39 -11.28
C LEU A 250 -17.39 13.00 -12.75
N PRO A 251 -16.50 13.39 -13.67
CA PRO A 251 -16.49 12.86 -15.03
C PRO A 251 -16.45 11.34 -15.05
N ALA A 252 -17.10 10.70 -16.03
CA ALA A 252 -17.28 9.25 -16.05
C ALA A 252 -15.96 8.46 -15.98
N THR A 253 -14.90 8.94 -16.62
CA THR A 253 -13.55 8.35 -16.60
C THR A 253 -12.94 8.39 -15.20
N LEU A 254 -13.00 9.55 -14.55
CA LEU A 254 -12.49 9.75 -13.18
C LEU A 254 -13.32 8.96 -12.16
N ARG A 255 -14.65 8.95 -12.31
CA ARG A 255 -15.54 8.14 -11.48
C ARG A 255 -15.16 6.66 -11.54
N LYS A 256 -14.95 6.12 -12.75
CA LYS A 256 -14.53 4.72 -12.96
C LYS A 256 -13.17 4.41 -12.37
N LEU A 257 -12.22 5.35 -12.44
CA LEU A 257 -10.93 5.22 -11.77
C LEU A 257 -11.10 5.07 -10.25
N VAL A 258 -11.90 5.96 -9.66
CA VAL A 258 -12.14 6.05 -8.22
C VAL A 258 -12.84 4.80 -7.68
N TYR A 259 -13.93 4.32 -8.30
CA TYR A 259 -14.69 3.19 -7.73
C TYR A 259 -14.12 1.80 -8.05
N THR A 260 -13.21 1.64 -9.03
CA THR A 260 -12.65 0.32 -9.36
C THR A 260 -11.39 0.00 -8.55
N THR A 261 -10.51 0.97 -8.31
CA THR A 261 -9.24 0.81 -7.58
C THR A 261 -8.37 -0.39 -8.00
N ASN A 262 -8.58 -0.95 -9.21
CA ASN A 262 -7.96 -2.22 -9.65
C ASN A 262 -6.42 -2.18 -9.57
N ALA A 263 -5.81 -1.05 -9.93
CA ALA A 263 -4.37 -0.89 -9.88
C ALA A 263 -3.84 -0.95 -8.43
N ILE A 264 -4.58 -0.36 -7.48
CA ILE A 264 -4.26 -0.33 -6.05
C ILE A 264 -4.45 -1.74 -5.48
N GLU A 265 -5.56 -2.42 -5.79
CA GLU A 265 -5.78 -3.81 -5.37
C GLU A 265 -4.68 -4.76 -5.90
N ASN A 266 -4.27 -4.58 -7.15
CA ASN A 266 -3.18 -5.35 -7.75
C ASN A 266 -1.85 -5.08 -7.05
N LEU A 267 -1.53 -3.82 -6.76
CA LEU A 267 -0.35 -3.45 -5.98
C LEU A 267 -0.38 -4.14 -4.60
N ASN A 268 -1.49 -4.04 -3.89
CA ASN A 268 -1.66 -4.63 -2.56
C ASN A 268 -1.59 -6.15 -2.58
N ARG A 269 -2.13 -6.79 -3.62
CA ARG A 269 -1.97 -8.24 -3.83
C ARG A 269 -0.50 -8.63 -3.96
N GLN A 270 0.30 -7.83 -4.67
CA GLN A 270 1.71 -8.12 -4.87
C GLN A 270 2.54 -7.87 -3.61
N VAL A 271 2.25 -6.81 -2.86
CA VAL A 271 2.86 -6.61 -1.53
C VAL A 271 2.53 -7.80 -0.63
N ARG A 272 1.26 -8.22 -0.57
CA ARG A 272 0.87 -9.43 0.20
C ARG A 272 1.62 -10.68 -0.26
N LYS A 273 1.90 -10.83 -1.56
CA LYS A 273 2.69 -11.96 -2.09
C LYS A 273 4.11 -11.96 -1.53
N VAL A 274 4.81 -10.82 -1.54
CA VAL A 274 6.21 -10.75 -1.08
C VAL A 274 6.34 -10.76 0.45
N THR A 275 5.31 -10.35 1.18
CA THR A 275 5.32 -10.42 2.65
C THR A 275 4.88 -11.78 3.20
N LYS A 276 4.16 -12.59 2.42
CA LYS A 276 3.51 -13.83 2.91
C LYS A 276 4.50 -14.83 3.54
N SER A 277 5.66 -15.01 2.92
CA SER A 277 6.72 -15.93 3.36
C SER A 277 7.34 -15.52 4.71
N ARG A 278 7.25 -14.26 5.10
CA ARG A 278 7.87 -13.75 6.34
C ARG A 278 7.16 -14.28 7.58
N GLY A 279 5.85 -14.47 7.52
CA GLY A 279 5.02 -14.88 8.66
C GLY A 279 4.95 -13.83 9.77
N VAL A 280 6.08 -13.57 10.44
CA VAL A 280 6.27 -12.54 11.47
C VAL A 280 7.55 -11.76 11.20
N PHE A 281 7.46 -10.44 11.11
CA PHE A 281 8.64 -9.57 11.03
C PHE A 281 9.30 -9.39 12.40
N PRO A 282 10.64 -9.31 12.46
CA PRO A 282 11.37 -9.15 13.72
C PRO A 282 11.19 -7.77 14.36
N ASN A 283 10.93 -6.74 13.56
CA ASN A 283 10.67 -5.36 13.99
C ASN A 283 10.00 -4.57 12.85
N THR A 284 9.57 -3.35 13.17
CA THR A 284 8.92 -2.43 12.22
C THR A 284 9.83 -2.07 11.05
N ASP A 285 11.10 -1.80 11.30
CA ASP A 285 12.06 -1.40 10.26
C ASP A 285 12.24 -2.48 9.20
N SER A 286 12.25 -3.75 9.59
CA SER A 286 12.35 -4.86 8.66
C SER A 286 11.11 -5.01 7.78
N ALA A 287 9.92 -4.69 8.31
CA ALA A 287 8.69 -4.66 7.51
C ALA A 287 8.72 -3.50 6.52
N LEU A 288 9.06 -2.29 6.98
CA LEU A 288 9.20 -1.12 6.13
C LEU A 288 10.28 -1.30 5.07
N ARG A 289 11.41 -1.92 5.40
CA ARG A 289 12.52 -2.21 4.47
C ARG A 289 12.05 -3.04 3.30
N LEU A 290 11.41 -4.20 3.57
CA LEU A 290 10.93 -5.07 2.50
C LEU A 290 9.87 -4.39 1.63
N ILE A 291 8.91 -3.70 2.24
CA ILE A 291 7.81 -3.06 1.51
C ILE A 291 8.35 -1.87 0.68
N THR A 292 9.20 -1.03 1.26
CA THR A 292 9.83 0.09 0.54
C THR A 292 10.68 -0.43 -0.61
N LEU A 293 11.55 -1.42 -0.37
CA LEU A 293 12.40 -2.03 -1.41
C LEU A 293 11.57 -2.66 -2.55
N PHE A 294 10.42 -3.25 -2.21
CA PHE A 294 9.48 -3.75 -3.21
C PHE A 294 8.93 -2.61 -4.08
N HIS A 295 8.59 -1.46 -3.48
CA HIS A 295 8.09 -0.30 -4.24
C HIS A 295 9.18 0.34 -5.10
N THR A 296 10.38 0.57 -4.57
CA THR A 296 11.49 1.19 -5.34
C THR A 296 11.79 0.41 -6.61
N ARG A 297 11.86 -0.93 -6.53
CA ARG A 297 12.11 -1.83 -7.67
C ARG A 297 10.96 -1.89 -8.68
N ARG A 298 9.78 -1.38 -8.33
CA ARG A 298 8.59 -1.39 -9.19
C ARG A 298 8.21 -0.03 -9.72
N GLU A 299 8.82 1.04 -9.24
CA GLU A 299 8.45 2.41 -9.58
C GLU A 299 8.44 2.64 -11.10
N GLU A 300 9.47 2.19 -11.82
CA GLU A 300 9.50 2.27 -13.30
C GLU A 300 8.36 1.48 -13.95
N LYS A 301 8.01 0.30 -13.42
CA LYS A 301 6.89 -0.52 -13.93
C LYS A 301 5.53 0.09 -13.62
N LEU A 302 5.41 0.84 -12.52
CA LEU A 302 4.19 1.52 -12.11
C LEU A 302 3.91 2.75 -13.00
N LYS A 303 4.96 3.46 -13.45
CA LYS A 303 4.84 4.56 -14.42
C LYS A 303 4.22 4.14 -15.76
N HIS A 304 4.27 2.86 -16.12
CA HIS A 304 3.57 2.32 -17.30
C HIS A 304 2.11 1.92 -17.05
N THR A 305 1.66 1.93 -15.79
CA THR A 305 0.26 1.70 -15.43
C THR A 305 -0.51 3.02 -15.58
N LYS A 306 -0.81 3.37 -16.83
CA LYS A 306 -1.54 4.61 -17.15
C LYS A 306 -3.01 4.48 -16.79
N MET A 307 -3.62 5.60 -16.38
CA MET A 307 -5.05 5.80 -16.51
C MET A 307 -5.42 5.52 -17.98
N ARG A 308 -6.33 4.57 -18.24
CA ARG A 308 -6.84 4.35 -19.59
C ARG A 308 -7.50 5.64 -20.05
N LYS A 309 -6.86 6.33 -20.99
CA LYS A 309 -7.51 7.35 -21.82
C LYS A 309 -8.38 6.54 -22.78
N ASP A 310 -9.66 6.40 -22.43
CA ASP A 310 -10.67 5.93 -23.37
C ASP A 310 -10.78 6.98 -24.50
#